data_AF-A0A351KV22-F1
#
_entry.id   AF-A0A351KV22-F1
#
_cell.length_a   1.000
_cell.length_b   1.000
_cell.length_c   1.000
_cell.angle_alpha   90.00
_cell.angle_beta   90.00
_cell.angle_gamma   90.00
#
_symmetry.space_group_name_H-M   'P 1'
#
loop_
_entity.id
_entity.type
_entity.pdbx_description
1 polymer ?
#
loop_
_entity_poly.entity_id
_entity_poly.type
_entity_poly.pdbx_seq_one_letter_code
_entity_poly.pdbx_strand_id
1 'polypeptide(L)'
;MSRSEREAYVKQWAAITISIFALILAVNGMFGGSNSSKVLNNTIQANNYWAWYQAKNVRATIYETSGASEKEAKQRADMEEISEKARTAEAARDLAKTRSPWFSYAGMALQLSIVLSSAAILAVMVQLLWVSVLVGGIGTSLMIYAMVI
;
A
#
# COMPACT_ATOMS: atom_id res chain seq x y z
N MET A 1 25.39 33.44 18.46
CA MET A 1 24.43 32.46 18.98
C MET A 1 25.08 31.71 20.12
N SER A 2 24.67 31.98 21.35
CA SER A 2 25.12 31.25 22.54
C SER A 2 24.61 29.80 22.49
N ARG A 3 25.22 28.87 23.25
CA ARG A 3 24.80 27.46 23.24
C ARG A 3 23.32 27.31 23.64
N SER A 4 22.84 28.14 24.57
CA SER A 4 21.44 28.15 25.00
C SER A 4 20.47 28.62 23.91
N GLU A 5 20.83 29.64 23.12
CA GLU A 5 20.03 30.07 21.96
C GLU A 5 19.92 28.96 20.91
N ARG A 6 21.02 28.22 20.65
CA ARG A 6 21.02 27.07 19.72
C ARG A 6 20.10 25.95 20.19
N GLU A 7 20.13 25.63 21.47
CA GLU A 7 19.26 24.62 22.07
C GLU A 7 17.78 25.01 21.97
N ALA A 8 17.44 26.25 22.31
CA ALA A 8 16.06 26.73 22.23
C ALA A 8 15.54 26.71 20.78
N TYR A 9 16.36 27.18 19.83
CA TYR A 9 16.04 27.18 18.41
C TYR A 9 15.83 25.77 17.86
N VAL A 10 16.76 24.84 18.11
CA VAL A 10 16.66 23.46 17.62
C VAL A 10 15.45 22.76 18.20
N LYS A 11 15.17 22.93 19.51
CA LYS A 11 13.98 22.32 20.16
C LYS A 11 12.68 22.82 19.55
N GLN A 12 12.53 24.13 19.37
CA GLN A 12 11.31 24.72 18.82
C GLN A 12 11.06 24.26 17.39
N TRP A 13 12.08 24.33 16.53
CA TRP A 13 11.95 23.93 15.12
C TRP A 13 11.77 22.43 14.96
N ALA A 14 12.48 21.61 15.73
CA ALA A 14 12.32 20.15 15.67
C ALA A 14 10.92 19.71 16.13
N ALA A 15 10.34 20.36 17.14
CA ALA A 15 8.97 20.07 17.56
C ALA A 15 7.97 20.33 16.42
N ILE A 16 8.11 21.47 15.73
CA ILE A 16 7.25 21.84 14.60
C ILE A 16 7.42 20.83 13.44
N THR A 17 8.65 20.47 13.08
CA THR A 17 8.89 19.52 11.97
C THR A 17 8.34 18.13 12.29
N ILE A 18 8.50 17.65 13.53
CA ILE A 18 7.92 16.37 13.97
C ILE A 18 6.39 16.39 13.83
N SER A 19 5.72 17.45 14.30
CA SER A 19 4.25 17.56 14.19
C SER A 19 3.79 17.55 12.73
N ILE A 20 4.48 18.28 11.85
CA ILE A 20 4.15 18.32 10.42
C ILE A 20 4.35 16.93 9.79
N PHE A 21 5.50 16.29 10.01
CA PHE A 21 5.76 14.97 9.44
C PHE A 21 4.83 13.88 9.99
N ALA A 22 4.43 13.99 11.26
CA ALA A 22 3.44 13.09 11.85
C ALA A 22 2.08 13.21 11.16
N LEU A 23 1.63 14.43 10.85
CA LEU A 23 0.38 14.65 10.10
C LEU A 23 0.46 14.06 8.68
N ILE A 24 1.58 14.27 7.98
CA ILE A 24 1.78 13.71 6.63
C ILE A 24 1.86 12.18 6.69
N LEU A 25 2.50 11.60 7.71
CA LEU A 25 2.56 10.16 7.93
C LEU A 25 1.17 9.56 8.19
N ALA A 26 0.33 10.25 8.96
CA ALA A 26 -1.05 9.82 9.19
C ALA A 26 -1.85 9.77 7.88
N VAL A 27 -1.69 10.79 7.02
CA VAL A 27 -2.29 10.81 5.68
C VAL A 27 -1.74 9.67 4.82
N ASN A 28 -0.42 9.48 4.77
CA ASN A 28 0.20 8.36 4.05
C ASN A 28 -0.36 7.01 4.49
N GLY A 29 -0.54 6.80 5.80
CA GLY A 29 -1.12 5.59 6.37
C GLY A 29 -2.57 5.36 5.94
N MET A 30 -3.40 6.41 5.89
CA MET A 30 -4.78 6.31 5.41
C MET A 30 -4.85 5.92 3.93
N PHE A 31 -4.07 6.57 3.07
CA PHE A 31 -4.06 6.30 1.63
C PHE A 31 -3.44 4.93 1.31
N GLY A 32 -2.31 4.60 1.93
CA GLY A 32 -1.68 3.29 1.81
C GLY A 32 -2.57 2.16 2.34
N GLY A 33 -3.27 2.40 3.44
CA GLY A 33 -4.27 1.49 4.00
C GLY A 33 -5.44 1.27 3.05
N SER A 34 -6.00 2.33 2.48
CA SER A 34 -7.08 2.24 1.48
C SER A 34 -6.65 1.45 0.24
N ASN A 35 -5.44 1.71 -0.29
CA ASN A 35 -4.90 0.96 -1.43
C ASN A 35 -4.71 -0.52 -1.08
N SER A 36 -4.14 -0.81 0.09
CA SER A 36 -3.98 -2.16 0.60
C SER A 36 -5.31 -2.90 0.74
N SER A 37 -6.36 -2.21 1.24
CA SER A 37 -7.72 -2.77 1.31
C SER A 37 -8.30 -3.07 -0.07
N LYS A 38 -8.08 -2.22 -1.08
CA LYS A 38 -8.50 -2.49 -2.46
C LYS A 38 -7.77 -3.70 -3.06
N VAL A 39 -6.44 -3.78 -2.86
CA VAL A 39 -5.64 -4.95 -3.29
C VAL A 39 -6.16 -6.22 -2.64
N LEU A 40 -6.41 -6.20 -1.33
CA LEU A 40 -6.91 -7.34 -0.59
C LEU A 40 -8.30 -7.76 -1.07
N ASN A 41 -9.22 -6.81 -1.24
CA ASN A 41 -10.57 -7.09 -1.73
C ASN A 41 -10.55 -7.72 -3.13
N ASN A 42 -9.77 -7.16 -4.07
CA ASN A 42 -9.62 -7.72 -5.41
C ASN A 42 -8.93 -9.10 -5.38
N THR A 43 -8.00 -9.32 -4.46
CA THR A 43 -7.38 -10.65 -4.26
C THR A 43 -8.40 -11.67 -3.76
N ILE A 44 -9.27 -11.29 -2.82
CA ILE A 44 -10.35 -12.14 -2.31
C ILE A 44 -11.34 -12.47 -3.43
N GLN A 45 -11.75 -11.48 -4.23
CA GLN A 45 -12.67 -11.70 -5.36
C GLN A 45 -12.06 -12.64 -6.40
N ALA A 46 -10.81 -12.43 -6.80
CA ALA A 46 -10.11 -13.32 -7.72
C ALA A 46 -10.02 -14.76 -7.16
N ASN A 47 -9.69 -14.91 -5.87
CA ASN A 47 -9.64 -16.22 -5.23
C ASN A 47 -11.01 -16.90 -5.20
N ASN A 48 -12.08 -16.16 -4.89
CA ASN A 48 -13.45 -16.68 -4.90
C ASN A 48 -13.86 -17.17 -6.30
N TYR A 49 -13.52 -16.43 -7.37
CA TYR A 49 -13.79 -16.88 -8.73
C TYR A 49 -13.02 -18.15 -9.09
N TRP A 50 -11.73 -18.24 -8.72
CA TRP A 50 -10.94 -19.47 -8.93
C TRP A 50 -11.47 -20.65 -8.11
N ALA A 51 -11.92 -20.42 -6.89
CA ALA A 51 -12.56 -21.45 -6.07
C ALA A 51 -13.88 -21.95 -6.71
N TRP A 52 -14.68 -21.05 -7.27
CA TRP A 52 -15.89 -21.41 -8.03
C TRP A 52 -15.56 -22.17 -9.32
N TYR A 53 -14.51 -21.76 -10.04
CA TYR A 53 -14.01 -22.48 -11.21
C TYR A 53 -13.60 -23.91 -10.83
N GLN A 54 -12.81 -24.07 -9.76
CA GLN A 54 -12.38 -25.38 -9.27
C GLN A 54 -13.58 -26.26 -8.89
N ALA A 55 -14.56 -25.71 -8.18
CA ALA A 55 -15.76 -26.44 -7.80
C ALA A 55 -16.60 -26.89 -9.01
N LYS A 56 -16.71 -26.05 -10.04
CA LYS A 56 -17.39 -26.41 -11.29
C LYS A 56 -16.62 -27.44 -12.11
N ASN A 57 -15.29 -27.37 -12.13
CA ASN A 57 -14.47 -28.36 -12.81
C ASN A 57 -14.66 -29.75 -12.19
N VAL A 58 -14.67 -29.84 -10.85
CA VAL A 58 -14.97 -31.10 -10.15
C VAL A 58 -16.37 -31.63 -10.52
N ARG A 59 -17.38 -30.75 -10.58
CA ARG A 59 -18.74 -31.14 -11.01
C ARG A 59 -18.78 -31.61 -12.46
N ALA A 60 -18.06 -30.95 -13.36
CA ALA A 60 -17.95 -31.36 -14.76
C ALA A 60 -17.36 -32.76 -14.87
N THR A 61 -16.27 -33.05 -14.17
CA THR A 61 -15.66 -34.40 -14.14
C THR A 61 -16.62 -35.47 -13.60
N ILE A 62 -17.44 -35.15 -12.59
CA ILE A 62 -18.47 -36.07 -12.08
C ILE A 62 -19.54 -36.33 -13.16
N TYR A 63 -19.99 -35.31 -13.88
CA TYR A 63 -21.00 -35.47 -14.94
C TYR A 63 -20.46 -36.21 -16.16
N GLU A 64 -19.19 -35.99 -16.52
CA GLU A 64 -18.46 -36.74 -17.54
C GLU A 64 -18.45 -38.24 -17.18
N THR A 65 -18.09 -38.56 -15.94
CA THR A 65 -18.10 -39.95 -15.43
C THR A 65 -19.51 -40.56 -15.39
N SER A 66 -20.54 -39.73 -15.18
CA SER A 66 -21.95 -40.16 -15.10
C SER A 66 -22.64 -40.25 -16.46
N GLY A 67 -21.95 -39.95 -17.57
CA GLY A 67 -22.53 -39.95 -18.92
C GLY A 67 -23.52 -38.81 -19.21
N ALA A 68 -23.55 -37.76 -18.38
CA ALA A 68 -24.48 -36.64 -18.50
C ALA A 68 -23.87 -35.48 -19.32
N SER A 69 -23.61 -35.71 -20.61
CA SER A 69 -22.87 -34.78 -21.49
C SER A 69 -23.46 -33.36 -21.56
N GLU A 70 -24.78 -33.23 -21.53
CA GLU A 70 -25.46 -31.93 -21.55
C GLU A 70 -25.18 -31.09 -20.30
N LYS A 71 -25.11 -31.75 -19.13
CA LYS A 71 -24.79 -31.09 -17.85
C LYS A 71 -23.31 -30.74 -17.77
N GLU A 72 -22.44 -31.58 -18.33
CA GLU A 72 -21.00 -31.31 -18.45
C GLU A 72 -20.74 -30.07 -19.33
N ALA A 73 -21.33 -30.03 -20.54
CA ALA A 73 -21.18 -28.90 -21.46
C ALA A 73 -21.62 -27.58 -20.82
N LYS A 74 -22.73 -27.60 -20.06
CA LYS A 74 -23.19 -26.43 -19.31
C LYS A 74 -22.20 -26.00 -18.21
N GLN A 75 -21.62 -26.94 -17.46
CA GLN A 75 -20.59 -26.57 -16.47
C GLN A 75 -19.33 -26.00 -17.12
N ARG A 76 -18.91 -26.54 -18.27
CA ARG A 76 -17.74 -26.03 -19.01
C ARG A 76 -17.98 -24.63 -19.59
N ALA A 77 -19.18 -24.35 -20.10
CA ALA A 77 -19.54 -23.00 -20.56
C ALA A 77 -19.51 -21.98 -19.41
N ASP A 78 -20.11 -22.31 -18.26
CA ASP A 78 -20.10 -21.42 -17.08
C ASP A 78 -18.68 -21.19 -16.53
N MET A 79 -17.78 -22.15 -16.70
CA MET A 79 -16.37 -22.03 -16.28
C MET A 79 -15.61 -20.99 -17.10
N GLU A 80 -15.93 -20.85 -18.38
CA GLU A 80 -15.29 -19.86 -19.25
C GLU A 80 -15.60 -18.44 -18.76
N GLU A 81 -16.87 -18.13 -18.50
CA GLU A 81 -17.32 -16.84 -17.94
C GLU A 81 -16.68 -16.54 -16.58
N ILE A 82 -16.56 -17.54 -15.71
CA ILE A 82 -15.93 -17.37 -14.39
C ILE A 82 -14.42 -17.13 -14.51
N SER A 83 -13.76 -17.79 -15.47
CA SER A 83 -12.33 -17.61 -15.71
C SER A 83 -12.02 -16.21 -16.23
N GLU A 84 -12.89 -15.64 -17.06
CA GLU A 84 -12.77 -14.25 -17.51
C GLU A 84 -12.94 -13.28 -16.34
N LYS A 85 -13.98 -13.46 -15.51
CA LYS A 85 -14.17 -12.65 -14.30
C LYS A 85 -12.98 -12.75 -13.34
N ALA A 86 -12.44 -13.95 -13.13
CA ALA A 86 -11.22 -14.14 -12.33
C ALA A 86 -10.04 -13.33 -12.89
N ARG A 87 -9.77 -13.43 -14.20
CA ARG A 87 -8.70 -12.66 -14.86
C ARG A 87 -8.90 -11.16 -14.78
N THR A 88 -10.13 -10.66 -14.92
CA THR A 88 -10.41 -9.22 -14.75
C THR A 88 -10.15 -8.74 -13.31
N ALA A 89 -10.52 -9.54 -12.31
CA ALA A 89 -10.25 -9.24 -10.91
C ALA A 89 -8.74 -9.29 -10.60
N GLU A 90 -8.00 -10.20 -11.23
CA GLU A 90 -6.53 -10.25 -11.15
C GLU A 90 -5.88 -9.03 -11.81
N ALA A 91 -6.33 -8.62 -12.99
CA ALA A 91 -5.83 -7.41 -13.66
C ALA A 91 -6.08 -6.15 -12.80
N ALA A 92 -7.27 -6.04 -12.20
CA ALA A 92 -7.60 -4.95 -11.28
C ALA A 92 -6.77 -5.00 -9.98
N ARG A 93 -6.45 -6.19 -9.48
CA ARG A 93 -5.54 -6.37 -8.34
C ARG A 93 -4.13 -5.92 -8.70
N ASP A 94 -3.62 -6.32 -9.85
CA ASP A 94 -2.24 -6.08 -10.24
C ASP A 94 -1.98 -4.59 -10.50
N LEU A 95 -2.96 -3.86 -11.03
CA LEU A 95 -2.92 -2.40 -11.13
C LEU A 95 -2.92 -1.70 -9.77
N ALA A 96 -3.62 -2.23 -8.76
CA ALA A 96 -3.60 -1.68 -7.41
C ALA A 96 -2.30 -2.04 -6.64
N LYS A 97 -1.68 -3.19 -6.96
CA LYS A 97 -0.43 -3.64 -6.33
C LYS A 97 0.76 -2.75 -6.67
N THR A 98 0.82 -2.17 -7.87
CA THR A 98 1.95 -1.30 -8.29
C THR A 98 2.07 -0.05 -7.42
N ARG A 99 0.96 0.43 -6.85
CA ARG A 99 0.91 1.62 -5.98
C ARG A 99 1.35 1.35 -4.53
N SER A 100 1.14 0.13 -4.02
CA SER A 100 1.38 -0.23 -2.61
C SER A 100 2.83 -0.03 -2.12
N PRO A 101 3.88 -0.41 -2.87
CA PRO A 101 5.27 -0.23 -2.43
C PRO A 101 5.64 1.25 -2.18
N TRP A 102 5.11 2.17 -3.00
CA TRP A 102 5.44 3.59 -2.91
C TRP A 102 4.91 4.24 -1.64
N PHE A 103 3.70 3.85 -1.20
CA PHE A 103 3.18 4.29 0.09
C PHE A 103 4.06 3.80 1.25
N SER A 104 4.59 2.58 1.16
CA SER A 104 5.50 2.03 2.18
C SER A 104 6.82 2.79 2.24
N TYR A 105 7.45 3.07 1.09
CA TYR A 105 8.68 3.86 1.04
C TYR A 105 8.50 5.29 1.56
N ALA A 106 7.39 5.93 1.21
CA ALA A 106 7.04 7.25 1.72
C ALA A 106 6.85 7.24 3.26
N GLY A 107 6.13 6.24 3.78
CA GLY A 107 5.95 6.07 5.23
C GLY A 107 7.28 5.86 5.97
N MET A 108 8.17 5.01 5.44
CA MET A 108 9.51 4.79 6.02
C MET A 108 10.36 6.06 6.01
N ALA A 109 10.36 6.82 4.91
CA ALA A 109 11.09 8.09 4.83
C ALA A 109 10.59 9.13 5.85
N LEU A 110 9.27 9.23 6.04
CA LEU A 110 8.68 10.13 7.05
C LEU A 110 9.04 9.69 8.47
N GLN A 111 9.06 8.38 8.76
CA GLN A 111 9.52 7.86 10.05
C GLN A 111 10.99 8.18 10.31
N LEU A 112 11.87 8.00 9.32
CA LEU A 112 13.29 8.36 9.44
C LEU A 112 13.47 9.86 9.66
N SER A 113 12.66 10.71 9.03
CA SER A 113 12.68 12.15 9.26
C SER A 113 12.31 12.54 10.70
N ILE A 114 11.30 11.88 11.28
CA ILE A 114 10.90 12.11 12.67
C ILE A 114 12.04 11.70 13.63
N VAL A 115 12.68 10.56 13.39
CA VAL A 115 13.83 10.08 14.18
C VAL A 115 15.04 11.01 14.04
N LEU A 116 15.31 11.51 12.83
CA LEU A 116 16.39 12.49 12.62
C LEU A 116 16.09 13.82 13.31
N SER A 117 14.83 14.25 13.34
CA SER A 117 14.41 15.46 14.06
C SER A 117 14.55 15.29 15.58
N SER A 118 14.25 14.11 16.15
CA SER A 118 14.49 13.85 17.58
C SER A 118 15.98 13.73 17.91
N ALA A 119 16.79 13.14 17.01
CA ALA A 119 18.24 13.12 17.14
C ALA A 119 18.86 14.52 17.08
N ALA A 120 18.31 15.44 16.27
CA ALA A 120 18.74 16.83 16.20
C ALA A 120 18.59 17.55 17.55
N ILE A 121 17.51 17.27 18.29
CA ILE A 121 17.26 17.81 19.63
C ILE A 121 18.35 17.36 20.61
N LEU A 122 18.67 16.06 20.61
CA LEU A 122 19.69 15.48 21.49
C LEU A 122 21.10 15.97 21.15
N ALA A 123 21.42 16.08 19.86
CA ALA A 123 22.74 16.49 19.37
C ALA A 123 22.97 18.01 19.38
N VAL A 124 21.91 18.81 19.61
CA VAL A 124 21.95 20.29 19.52
C VAL A 124 22.57 20.74 18.19
N MET A 125 22.29 20.01 17.11
CA MET A 125 22.91 20.21 15.81
C MET A 125 21.88 20.63 14.77
N VAL A 126 21.93 21.90 14.38
CA VAL A 126 21.03 22.47 13.34
C VAL A 126 21.19 21.77 11.99
N GLN A 127 22.36 21.21 11.68
CA GLN A 127 22.58 20.46 10.43
C GLN A 127 21.71 19.21 10.35
N LEU A 128 21.50 18.48 11.45
CA LEU A 128 20.59 17.32 11.48
C LEU A 128 19.15 17.73 11.19
N LEU A 129 18.74 18.94 11.58
CA LEU A 129 17.41 19.47 11.32
C LEU A 129 17.20 19.76 9.82
N TRP A 130 18.23 20.23 9.12
CA TRP A 130 18.17 20.37 7.65
C TRP A 130 18.12 19.01 6.95
N VAL A 131 18.87 18.03 7.45
CA VAL A 131 18.83 16.66 6.91
C VAL A 131 17.44 16.03 7.13
N SER A 132 16.81 16.22 8.29
CA SER A 132 15.46 15.70 8.52
C SER A 132 14.44 16.36 7.59
N VAL A 133 14.52 17.68 7.39
CA VAL A 133 13.66 18.38 6.45
C VAL A 133 13.82 17.85 5.02
N LEU A 134 15.04 17.58 4.59
CA LEU A 134 15.31 16.99 3.27
C LEU A 134 14.69 15.59 3.13
N VAL A 135 14.91 14.72 4.13
CA VAL A 135 14.36 13.35 4.13
C VAL A 135 12.83 13.36 4.20
N GLY A 136 12.24 14.23 5.02
CA GLY A 136 10.79 14.42 5.08
C GLY A 136 10.19 14.98 3.79
N GLY A 137 10.91 15.86 3.11
CA GLY A 137 10.55 16.36 1.78
C GLY A 137 10.56 15.26 0.72
N ILE A 138 11.56 14.38 0.73
CA ILE A 138 11.61 13.18 -0.13
C ILE A 138 10.42 12.27 0.17
N GLY A 139 10.15 11.98 1.45
CA GLY A 139 9.02 11.15 1.86
C GLY A 139 7.67 11.71 1.39
N THR A 140 7.48 13.02 1.51
CA THR A 140 6.28 13.72 1.03
C THR A 140 6.15 13.66 -0.50
N SER A 141 7.26 13.84 -1.22
CA SER A 141 7.29 13.77 -2.69
C SER A 141 6.98 12.36 -3.20
N LEU A 142 7.54 11.33 -2.54
CA LEU A 142 7.22 9.93 -2.83
C LEU A 142 5.75 9.60 -2.56
N MET A 143 5.15 10.17 -1.51
CA MET A 143 3.72 10.02 -1.24
C MET A 143 2.87 10.64 -2.35
N ILE A 144 3.21 11.85 -2.82
CA ILE A 144 2.50 12.51 -3.92
C ILE A 144 2.63 11.68 -5.20
N TYR A 145 3.83 11.19 -5.50
CA TYR A 145 4.05 10.30 -6.64
C TYR A 145 3.20 9.03 -6.55
N ALA A 146 3.13 8.40 -5.37
CA ALA A 146 2.31 7.22 -5.11
C ALA A 146 0.79 7.44 -5.32
N MET A 147 0.31 8.70 -5.18
CA MET A 147 -1.08 9.04 -5.41
C MET A 147 -1.42 9.20 -6.90
N VAL A 148 -0.44 9.57 -7.73
CA VAL A 148 -0.63 9.90 -9.16
C VAL A 148 -0.53 8.66 -10.04
N ILE A 149 0.41 7.75 -9.75
CA ILE A 149 0.52 6.44 -10.40
C ILE A 149 -0.63 5.52 -10.01
#